data_AF-A0A6N7M393-F1
#
_entry.id   AF-A0A6N7M393-F1
#
_cell.length_a   1.000
_cell.length_b   1.000
_cell.length_c   1.000
_cell.angle_alpha   90.00
_cell.angle_beta   90.00
_cell.angle_gamma   90.00
#
_symmetry.space_group_name_H-M   'P 1'
#
loop_
_entity.id
_entity.type
_entity.pdbx_description
1 polymer ?
#
loop_
_entity_poly.entity_id
_entity_poly.type
_entity_poly.pdbx_seq_one_letter_code
_entity_poly.pdbx_strand_id
1 'polypeptide(L)'
;MKIGIVGVPPREVLDKYRGNDFIDLDTLFDFTDNTKAESYLPKIYCATIKSIIANALTIKLDLIIFDNGYSKCDNGRFVSEILKRELNVPIVTTQSP
;
A
#
# COMPACT_ATOMS: atom_id res chain seq x y z
N MET A 1 -0.30 -15.54 -6.65
CA MET A 1 0.28 -14.18 -6.72
C MET A 1 0.49 -13.66 -5.32
N LYS A 2 1.47 -12.78 -5.14
CA LYS A 2 1.67 -12.02 -3.91
C LYS A 2 1.08 -10.63 -4.08
N ILE A 3 0.00 -10.36 -3.37
CA ILE A 3 -0.84 -9.16 -3.53
C ILE A 3 -0.69 -8.29 -2.28
N GLY A 4 -0.24 -7.05 -2.47
CA GLY A 4 -0.21 -6.05 -1.40
C GLY A 4 -1.60 -5.45 -1.21
N ILE A 5 -2.03 -5.25 0.03
CA ILE A 5 -3.24 -4.49 0.37
C ILE A 5 -2.86 -3.25 1.18
N VAL A 6 -3.52 -2.14 0.91
CA VAL A 6 -3.41 -0.90 1.69
C VAL A 6 -4.80 -0.53 2.19
N GLY A 7 -4.94 -0.34 3.49
CA GLY A 7 -6.24 -0.15 4.12
C GLY A 7 -7.15 -1.36 4.08
N VAL A 8 -8.44 -1.10 3.91
CA VAL A 8 -9.48 -2.13 3.96
C VAL A 8 -10.26 -2.10 2.65
N PRO A 9 -9.71 -2.65 1.55
CA PRO A 9 -10.42 -2.72 0.28
C PRO A 9 -11.78 -3.43 0.43
N PRO A 10 -12.80 -3.06 -0.37
CA PRO A 10 -14.10 -3.70 -0.34
C PRO A 10 -14.00 -5.22 -0.55
N ARG A 11 -14.81 -5.97 0.21
CA ARG A 11 -14.75 -7.43 0.22
C ARG A 11 -14.98 -8.03 -1.16
N GLU A 12 -15.90 -7.46 -1.94
CA GLU A 12 -16.20 -7.90 -3.30
C GLU A 12 -15.01 -7.73 -4.26
N VAL A 13 -14.06 -6.84 -3.96
CA VAL A 13 -12.81 -6.70 -4.71
C VAL A 13 -11.83 -7.79 -4.28
N LEU A 14 -11.66 -7.99 -2.97
CA LEU A 14 -10.78 -9.03 -2.44
C LEU A 14 -11.20 -10.44 -2.88
N ASP A 15 -12.51 -10.72 -2.94
CA ASP A 15 -13.07 -12.01 -3.33
C ASP A 15 -12.69 -12.40 -4.77
N LYS A 16 -12.45 -11.43 -5.67
CA LYS A 16 -11.97 -11.69 -7.05
C LYS A 16 -10.56 -12.29 -7.09
N TYR A 17 -9.79 -12.10 -6.03
CA TYR A 17 -8.40 -12.55 -5.91
C TYR A 17 -8.25 -13.64 -4.83
N ARG A 18 -9.34 -14.24 -4.37
CA ARG A 18 -9.33 -15.28 -3.34
C ARG A 18 -8.41 -16.44 -3.74
N GLY A 19 -7.65 -16.95 -2.77
CA GLY A 19 -6.67 -18.02 -2.98
C GLY A 19 -5.26 -17.54 -3.36
N ASN A 20 -5.03 -16.23 -3.43
CA ASN A 20 -3.70 -15.63 -3.52
C ASN A 20 -3.15 -15.24 -2.14
N ASP A 21 -1.86 -14.95 -2.07
CA ASP A 21 -1.18 -14.54 -0.85
C ASP A 21 -1.34 -13.03 -0.66
N PHE A 22 -2.09 -12.61 0.35
CA PHE A 22 -2.26 -11.20 0.70
C PHE A 22 -1.22 -10.76 1.73
N ILE A 23 -0.68 -9.56 1.54
CA ILE A 23 0.24 -8.91 2.49
C ILE A 23 -0.32 -7.53 2.81
N ASP A 24 -0.55 -7.27 4.09
CA ASP A 24 -0.92 -5.94 4.58
C ASP A 24 0.30 -5.01 4.57
N LEU A 25 0.28 -4.02 3.68
CA LEU A 25 1.35 -3.04 3.54
C LEU A 25 1.29 -1.94 4.62
N ASP A 26 0.19 -1.84 5.38
CA ASP A 26 0.09 -0.92 6.52
C ASP A 26 0.89 -1.46 7.73
N THR A 27 1.30 -2.74 7.69
CA THR A 27 2.03 -3.41 8.77
C THR A 27 3.45 -2.89 8.94
N LEU A 28 3.85 -2.66 10.19
CA LEU A 28 5.25 -2.39 10.56
C LEU A 28 6.01 -3.70 10.63
N PHE A 29 6.77 -4.02 9.57
CA PHE A 29 7.62 -5.22 9.53
C PHE A 29 9.05 -4.92 9.97
N ASP A 30 9.60 -5.74 10.86
CA ASP A 30 10.99 -5.61 11.34
C ASP A 30 12.04 -5.78 10.23
N PHE A 31 11.69 -6.46 9.13
CA PHE A 31 12.58 -6.69 8.00
C PHE A 31 12.54 -5.56 6.95
N THR A 32 11.72 -4.52 7.16
CA THR A 32 11.60 -3.38 6.26
C THR A 32 12.17 -2.12 6.90
N ASP A 33 12.80 -1.28 6.08
CA ASP A 33 13.42 -0.04 6.54
C ASP A 33 12.57 1.17 6.12
N ASN A 34 11.88 1.76 7.10
CA ASN A 34 11.04 2.94 6.89
C ASN A 34 11.82 4.17 6.42
N THR A 35 13.15 4.21 6.56
CA THR A 35 13.96 5.33 6.02
C THR A 35 13.94 5.37 4.49
N LYS A 36 13.63 4.25 3.82
CA LYS A 36 13.42 4.21 2.36
C LYS A 36 12.28 5.12 1.90
N ALA A 37 11.28 5.36 2.76
CA ALA A 37 10.19 6.27 2.44
C ALA A 37 10.60 7.74 2.47
N GLU A 38 11.74 8.10 3.08
CA GLU A 38 12.17 9.50 3.25
C GLU A 38 12.62 10.16 1.95
N SER A 39 12.94 9.38 0.91
CA SER A 39 13.16 9.89 -0.46
C SER A 39 11.88 10.40 -1.11
N TYR A 40 10.72 10.00 -0.58
CA TYR A 40 9.40 10.30 -1.15
C TYR A 40 8.56 11.19 -0.24
N LEU A 41 8.81 11.14 1.06
CA LEU A 41 8.00 11.79 2.08
C LEU A 41 8.86 12.51 3.12
N PRO A 42 8.41 13.66 3.63
CA PRO A 42 9.03 14.30 4.78
C PRO A 42 9.11 13.39 6.01
N LYS A 43 10.17 13.55 6.81
CA LYS A 43 10.40 12.75 8.02
C LYS A 43 9.26 12.79 9.03
N ILE A 44 8.45 13.84 9.02
CA ILE A 44 7.32 14.04 9.95
C ILE A 44 6.09 13.20 9.60
N TYR A 45 6.05 12.55 8.44
CA TYR A 45 4.93 11.69 8.06
C TYR A 45 4.79 10.50 9.01
N CYS A 46 3.55 10.04 9.22
CA CYS A 46 3.27 8.98 10.17
C CYS A 46 3.90 7.64 9.73
N ALA A 47 4.17 6.78 10.72
CA ALA A 47 4.87 5.52 10.52
C ALA A 47 4.15 4.60 9.52
N THR A 48 2.81 4.50 9.57
CA THR A 48 2.03 3.68 8.64
C THR A 48 2.25 4.08 7.18
N ILE A 49 2.25 5.38 6.89
CA ILE A 49 2.44 5.89 5.53
C ILE A 49 3.86 5.59 5.03
N LYS A 50 4.86 5.72 5.90
CA LYS A 50 6.23 5.30 5.59
C LYS A 50 6.33 3.79 5.37
N SER A 51 5.64 2.99 6.18
CA SER A 51 5.60 1.53 6.05
C SER A 51 4.97 1.09 4.75
N ILE A 52 3.87 1.69 4.30
CA ILE A 52 3.27 1.36 2.99
C ILE A 52 4.30 1.49 1.87
N ILE A 53 5.03 2.61 1.83
CA ILE A 53 6.06 2.84 0.80
C ILE A 53 7.23 1.87 0.98
N ALA A 54 7.78 1.75 2.19
CA ALA A 54 8.93 0.89 2.46
C ALA A 54 8.63 -0.59 2.16
N ASN A 55 7.45 -1.06 2.53
CA ASN A 55 6.97 -2.41 2.28
C ASN A 55 6.80 -2.65 0.78
N ALA A 56 6.13 -1.74 0.08
CA ALA A 56 5.89 -1.87 -1.36
C ALA A 56 7.20 -1.83 -2.19
N LEU A 57 8.21 -1.08 -1.74
CA LEU A 57 9.54 -1.04 -2.37
C LEU A 57 10.43 -2.25 -2.03
N THR A 58 10.16 -2.92 -0.91
CA THR A 58 11.02 -4.02 -0.42
C THR A 58 10.49 -5.40 -0.81
N ILE A 59 9.17 -5.57 -0.79
CA ILE A 59 8.52 -6.85 -1.06
C ILE A 59 8.25 -6.98 -2.56
N LYS A 60 8.63 -8.11 -3.16
CA LYS A 60 8.29 -8.40 -4.55
C LYS A 60 6.80 -8.73 -4.67
N LEU A 61 5.99 -7.77 -5.12
CA LEU A 61 4.54 -7.88 -5.30
C LEU A 61 4.19 -8.05 -6.78
N ASP A 62 3.11 -8.79 -7.06
CA ASP A 62 2.55 -8.95 -8.41
C ASP A 62 1.40 -7.95 -8.68
N LEU A 63 0.79 -7.41 -7.61
CA LEU A 63 -0.36 -6.50 -7.64
C LEU A 63 -0.45 -5.75 -6.31
N ILE A 64 -0.94 -4.51 -6.33
CA ILE A 64 -1.39 -3.78 -5.13
C ILE A 64 -2.87 -3.44 -5.26
N ILE A 65 -3.66 -3.75 -4.22
CA ILE A 65 -5.04 -3.29 -4.06
C ILE A 65 -5.03 -2.19 -3.00
N PHE A 66 -5.34 -0.97 -3.42
CA PHE A 66 -5.23 0.23 -2.59
C PHE A 66 -6.61 0.80 -2.31
N ASP A 67 -7.07 0.78 -1.06
CA ASP A 67 -8.26 1.53 -0.66
C ASP A 67 -7.89 3.00 -0.42
N ASN A 68 -8.33 3.89 -1.30
CA ASN A 68 -8.16 5.34 -1.19
C ASN A 68 -9.47 6.07 -0.82
N GLY A 69 -10.42 5.34 -0.23
CA GLY A 69 -11.72 5.85 0.21
C GLY A 69 -11.67 6.88 1.33
N TYR A 70 -12.86 7.24 1.83
CA TYR A 70 -13.00 8.32 2.82
C TYR A 70 -12.40 7.97 4.19
N SER A 71 -12.24 6.68 4.46
CA SER A 71 -11.56 6.15 5.66
C SER A 71 -10.07 6.52 5.74
N LYS A 72 -9.43 6.92 4.63
CA LYS A 72 -8.02 7.33 4.60
C LYS A 72 -7.86 8.84 4.79
N CYS A 73 -6.77 9.20 5.47
CA CYS A 73 -6.30 10.59 5.54
C CYS A 73 -5.75 11.07 4.18
N ASP A 74 -5.64 12.38 4.00
CA ASP A 74 -5.18 12.97 2.73
C ASP A 74 -3.79 12.47 2.32
N ASN A 75 -2.87 12.35 3.29
CA ASN A 75 -1.55 11.77 3.04
C ASN A 75 -1.64 10.32 2.54
N GLY A 76 -2.55 9.52 3.11
CA GLY A 76 -2.81 8.15 2.66
C GLY A 76 -3.29 8.07 1.23
N ARG A 77 -4.16 8.99 0.80
CA ARG A 77 -4.63 9.05 -0.59
C ARG A 77 -3.51 9.42 -1.56
N PHE A 78 -2.56 10.27 -1.15
CA PHE A 78 -1.43 10.64 -2.00
C PHE A 78 -0.44 9.50 -2.23
N VAL A 79 -0.30 8.55 -1.29
CA VAL A 79 0.62 7.42 -1.42
C VAL A 79 0.33 6.58 -2.67
N SER A 80 -0.93 6.40 -3.06
CA SER A 80 -1.25 5.61 -4.26
C SER A 80 -0.61 6.19 -5.52
N GLU A 81 -0.49 7.51 -5.62
CA GLU A 81 0.14 8.17 -6.76
C GLU A 81 1.67 8.01 -6.76
N ILE A 82 2.30 8.03 -5.57
CA ILE A 82 3.72 7.68 -5.44
C ILE A 82 3.95 6.25 -5.91
N LEU A 83 3.17 5.29 -5.39
CA LEU A 83 3.35 3.88 -5.74
C LEU A 83 3.14 3.62 -7.24
N LYS A 84 2.14 4.25 -7.88
CA LYS A 84 1.91 4.14 -9.33
C LYS A 84 3.08 4.66 -10.16
N ARG A 85 3.77 5.71 -9.68
CA ARG A 85 4.90 6.31 -10.39
C ARG A 85 6.17 5.47 -10.25
N GLU A 86 6.42 4.94 -9.06
CA GLU A 86 7.69 4.29 -8.71
C GLU A 86 7.70 2.79 -8.99
N LEU A 87 6.54 2.13 -8.91
CA LEU A 87 6.44 0.68 -9.07
C LEU A 87 5.94 0.32 -10.46
N ASN A 88 6.62 -0.63 -11.10
CA ASN A 88 6.14 -1.28 -12.31
C ASN A 88 5.21 -2.46 -11.98
N VAL A 89 4.31 -2.27 -11.01
CA VAL A 89 3.35 -3.26 -10.53
C VAL A 89 1.94 -2.66 -10.69
N PRO A 90 0.95 -3.42 -11.20
CA PRO A 90 -0.41 -2.91 -11.31
C PRO A 90 -0.96 -2.47 -9.94
N ILE A 91 -1.68 -1.36 -9.91
CA ILE A 91 -2.35 -0.84 -8.71
C ILE A 91 -3.84 -0.67 -8.99
N VAL A 92 -4.67 -1.45 -8.30
CA VAL A 92 -6.12 -1.36 -8.33
C VAL A 92 -6.57 -0.47 -7.18
N THR A 93 -7.04 0.73 -7.49
CA THR A 93 -7.60 1.64 -6.49
C THR A 93 -9.07 1.36 -6.25
N THR A 94 -9.47 1.32 -4.98
CA THR A 94 -10.85 1.14 -4.53
C THR A 94 -11.24 2.28 -3.60
N GLN A 95 -12.54 2.48 -3.40
CA GLN A 95 -13.06 3.46 -2.45
C GLN A 95 -14.09 2.78 -1.57
N SER A 96 -13.67 2.38 -0.37
CA SER A 96 -14.63 2.00 0.66
C SER A 96 -15.37 3.26 1.14
N PRO A 97 -16.71 3.22 1.27
CA PRO A 97 -17.51 4.34 1.77
C PRO A 97 -17.16 4.72 3.21
#